data_AF-A0A949HWB0-F1
#
_entry.id   AF-A0A949HWB0-F1
#
_cell.length_a   1.000
_cell.length_b   1.000
_cell.length_c   1.000
_cell.angle_alpha   90.00
_cell.angle_beta   90.00
_cell.angle_gamma   90.00
#
_symmetry.space_group_name_H-M   'P 1'
#
loop_
_entity.id
_entity.type
_entity.pdbx_description
1 polymer ?
#
loop_
_entity_poly.entity_id
_entity_poly.type
_entity_poly.pdbx_seq_one_letter_code
_entity_poly.pdbx_strand_id
1 'polypeptide(L)'
;MSRTRAAYFGLGAARNGKVARAPYAVRTRVNEMLRDGATARQVIEYLEAQGIKDVSDCSITIWRHGGYLDWLAERERLAEEERLGMMARRRDLALEIVKQCQGSQISEATFHIAASQIYEVLADFNPARLKALLEEKPERYGAIVNALARLAAGAAEQQRLREAKSAAAQGLADKAGGGLTPETLAQIEEATKLL
;
A
#
# COMPACT_ATOMS: atom_id res chain seq x y z
N MET A 1 -10.15 12.81 -38.46
CA MET A 1 -8.70 12.64 -38.17
C MET A 1 -8.36 13.35 -36.86
N SER A 2 -8.56 12.65 -35.75
CA SER A 2 -8.46 13.22 -34.39
C SER A 2 -7.00 13.39 -33.97
N ARG A 3 -6.63 14.63 -33.65
CA ARG A 3 -5.40 14.96 -32.93
C ARG A 3 -5.61 14.63 -31.45
N THR A 4 -5.09 13.49 -31.01
CA THR A 4 -4.93 13.20 -29.58
C THR A 4 -3.87 14.14 -29.02
N ARG A 5 -4.32 15.25 -28.42
CA ARG A 5 -3.51 16.14 -27.58
C ARG A 5 -3.12 15.33 -26.33
N ALA A 6 -1.97 14.68 -26.40
CA ALA A 6 -1.32 14.13 -25.22
C ALA A 6 -1.02 15.28 -24.25
N ALA A 7 -1.48 15.12 -23.01
CA ALA A 7 -1.31 16.07 -21.93
C ALA A 7 0.19 16.34 -21.69
N TYR A 8 0.64 17.54 -22.07
CA TYR A 8 1.93 18.08 -21.68
C TYR A 8 1.82 18.54 -20.22
N PHE A 9 2.27 17.71 -19.29
CA PHE A 9 2.50 18.11 -17.90
C PHE A 9 4.00 18.00 -17.57
N GLY A 10 4.55 19.10 -17.03
CA GLY A 10 5.95 19.25 -16.64
C GLY A 10 6.64 20.46 -17.30
N LEU A 11 6.26 21.68 -16.89
CA LEU A 11 6.89 22.94 -17.28
C LEU A 11 8.25 23.13 -16.59
N GLY A 12 9.30 22.57 -17.17
CA GLY A 12 10.67 23.09 -17.08
C GLY A 12 11.03 23.61 -18.48
N ALA A 13 11.64 24.80 -18.59
CA ALA A 13 12.00 25.42 -19.87
C ALA A 13 12.51 24.37 -20.87
N ALA A 14 11.94 24.35 -22.08
CA ALA A 14 12.20 23.31 -23.08
C ALA A 14 13.71 23.05 -23.20
N ARG A 15 14.17 21.94 -22.64
CA ARG A 15 15.59 21.59 -22.69
C ARG A 15 15.94 21.30 -24.14
N ASN A 16 16.99 21.94 -24.64
CA ASN A 16 17.39 21.84 -26.06
C ASN A 16 18.37 20.69 -26.34
N GLY A 17 18.74 19.91 -25.32
CA GLY A 17 19.69 18.80 -25.44
C GLY A 17 19.19 17.66 -26.33
N LYS A 18 20.11 16.85 -26.86
CA LYS A 18 19.78 15.71 -27.75
C LYS A 18 18.87 14.69 -27.06
N VAL A 19 19.14 14.38 -25.79
CA VAL A 19 18.27 13.50 -24.99
C VAL A 19 16.89 14.13 -24.77
N ALA A 20 16.80 15.44 -24.59
CA ALA A 20 15.53 16.14 -24.39
C ALA A 20 14.62 16.08 -25.63
N ARG A 21 15.22 16.12 -26.84
CA ARG A 21 14.49 16.01 -28.12
C ARG A 21 14.13 14.58 -28.50
N ALA A 22 14.66 13.58 -27.80
CA ALA A 22 14.30 12.18 -28.04
C ALA A 22 12.81 11.92 -27.74
N PRO A 23 12.17 10.92 -28.36
CA PRO A 23 10.80 10.52 -28.01
C PRO A 23 10.64 10.21 -26.52
N TYR A 24 9.45 10.42 -25.97
CA TYR A 24 9.18 10.21 -24.54
C TYR A 24 9.60 8.82 -24.07
N ALA A 25 9.22 7.76 -24.80
CA ALA A 25 9.58 6.38 -24.46
C ALA A 25 11.11 6.18 -24.37
N VAL A 26 11.88 6.82 -25.27
CA VAL A 26 13.34 6.77 -25.26
C VAL A 26 13.89 7.49 -24.03
N ARG A 27 13.37 8.68 -23.69
CA ARG A 27 13.78 9.43 -22.48
C ARG A 27 13.47 8.67 -21.20
N THR A 28 12.28 8.06 -21.12
CA THR A 28 11.88 7.23 -19.98
C THR A 28 12.84 6.07 -19.80
N ARG A 29 13.17 5.36 -20.88
CA ARG A 29 14.14 4.25 -20.80
C ARG A 29 15.54 4.71 -20.40
N VAL A 30 16.00 5.86 -20.91
CA VAL A 30 17.27 6.45 -20.47
C VAL A 30 17.25 6.78 -18.98
N ASN A 31 16.15 7.33 -18.47
CA ASN A 31 16.02 7.65 -17.04
C ASN A 31 16.01 6.39 -16.17
N GLU A 32 15.37 5.30 -16.62
CA GLU A 32 15.45 3.98 -15.96
C GLU A 32 16.88 3.47 -15.93
N MET A 33 17.59 3.49 -17.07
CA MET A 33 19.00 3.07 -17.13
C MET A 33 19.88 3.89 -16.17
N LEU A 34 19.68 5.21 -16.12
CA LEU A 34 20.42 6.08 -15.21
C LEU A 34 20.11 5.78 -13.74
N ARG A 35 18.85 5.44 -13.42
CA ARG A 35 18.43 5.02 -12.09
C ARG A 35 19.05 3.69 -11.68
N ASP A 36 19.17 2.75 -12.62
CA ASP A 36 19.77 1.43 -12.42
C ASP A 36 21.31 1.48 -12.39
N GLY A 37 21.91 2.68 -12.48
CA GLY A 37 23.35 2.88 -12.38
C GLY A 37 24.12 2.71 -13.69
N ALA A 38 23.44 2.74 -14.85
CA ALA A 38 24.11 2.63 -16.14
C ALA A 38 25.15 3.74 -16.35
N THR A 39 26.26 3.35 -16.97
CA THR A 39 27.32 4.27 -17.40
C THR A 39 26.86 5.12 -18.58
N ALA A 40 27.47 6.29 -18.75
CA ALA A 40 27.15 7.16 -19.88
C ALA A 40 27.40 6.47 -21.24
N ARG A 41 28.41 5.59 -21.33
CA ARG A 41 28.67 4.76 -22.51
C ARG A 41 27.48 3.86 -22.86
N GLN A 42 26.94 3.12 -21.89
CA GLN A 42 25.79 2.24 -22.11
C GLN A 42 24.55 3.03 -22.56
N VAL A 43 24.36 4.23 -22.01
CA VAL A 43 23.27 5.12 -22.40
C VAL A 43 23.47 5.64 -23.83
N ILE A 44 24.69 5.99 -24.23
CA ILE A 44 25.02 6.41 -25.59
C ILE A 44 24.76 5.27 -26.58
N GLU A 45 25.24 4.05 -26.29
CA GLU A 45 25.00 2.87 -27.13
C GLU A 45 23.49 2.61 -27.33
N TYR A 46 22.68 2.76 -26.27
CA TYR A 46 21.23 2.67 -26.38
C TYR A 46 20.64 3.79 -27.26
N LEU A 47 21.08 5.04 -27.08
CA LEU A 47 20.58 6.18 -27.87
C LEU A 47 20.93 6.05 -29.35
N GLU A 48 22.14 5.57 -29.68
CA GLU A 48 22.56 5.31 -31.04
C GLU A 48 21.72 4.21 -31.71
N ALA A 49 21.40 3.14 -30.96
CA ALA A 49 20.49 2.09 -31.42
C ALA A 49 19.06 2.61 -31.69
N GLN A 50 18.63 3.67 -30.99
CA GLN A 50 17.37 4.36 -31.26
C GLN A 50 17.47 5.42 -32.37
N GLY A 51 18.60 5.51 -33.08
CA GLY A 51 18.83 6.44 -34.18
C GLY A 51 19.25 7.84 -33.75
N ILE A 52 19.54 8.08 -32.47
CA ILE A 52 20.00 9.36 -31.95
C ILE A 52 21.52 9.36 -31.92
N LYS A 53 22.12 9.96 -32.95
CA LYS A 53 23.58 9.98 -33.16
C LYS A 53 24.26 11.20 -32.53
N ASP A 54 25.58 11.15 -32.47
CA ASP A 54 26.47 12.21 -32.02
C ASP A 54 26.23 12.63 -30.55
N VAL A 55 25.76 11.71 -29.71
CA VAL A 55 25.57 11.97 -28.28
C VAL A 55 26.90 11.84 -27.58
N SER A 56 27.38 12.92 -26.99
CA SER A 56 28.61 12.92 -26.20
C SER A 56 28.35 12.55 -24.75
N ASP A 57 29.38 12.06 -24.05
CA ASP A 57 29.36 11.83 -22.60
C ASP A 57 28.88 13.07 -21.81
N CYS A 58 29.38 14.25 -22.20
CA CYS A 58 28.95 15.54 -21.66
C CYS A 58 27.43 15.77 -21.80
N SER A 59 26.82 15.33 -22.91
CA SER A 59 25.36 15.42 -23.11
C SER A 59 24.59 14.57 -22.10
N ILE A 60 25.12 13.40 -21.72
CA ILE A 60 24.52 12.52 -20.70
C ILE A 60 24.69 13.12 -19.32
N THR A 61 25.87 13.68 -19.01
CA THR A 61 26.12 14.38 -17.74
C THR A 61 25.18 15.56 -17.56
N ILE A 62 25.00 16.41 -18.58
CA ILE A 62 24.03 17.52 -18.55
C ILE A 62 22.61 17.00 -18.33
N TRP A 63 22.23 15.90 -18.99
CA TRP A 63 20.91 15.29 -18.79
C TRP A 63 20.72 14.77 -17.36
N ARG A 64 21.75 14.14 -16.78
CA ARG A 64 21.76 13.62 -15.41
C ARG A 64 21.53 14.72 -14.37
N HIS A 65 22.09 15.90 -14.58
CA HIS A 65 21.93 17.05 -13.68
C HIS A 65 20.68 17.90 -13.97
N GLY A 66 19.85 17.50 -14.93
CA GLY A 66 18.68 18.28 -15.34
C GLY A 66 17.47 17.40 -15.58
N GLY A 67 17.30 16.92 -16.82
CA GLY A 67 16.11 16.16 -17.22
C GLY A 67 15.87 14.88 -16.42
N TYR A 68 16.93 14.24 -15.92
CA TYR A 68 16.81 13.11 -15.01
C TYR A 68 16.29 13.52 -13.62
N LEU A 69 16.78 14.63 -13.07
CA LEU A 69 16.31 15.14 -11.77
C LEU A 69 14.85 15.59 -11.84
N ASP A 70 14.46 16.28 -12.91
CA ASP A 70 13.07 16.65 -13.14
C ASP A 70 12.16 15.41 -13.22
N TRP A 71 12.63 14.34 -13.90
CA TRP A 71 11.90 13.08 -13.95
C TRP A 71 11.80 12.39 -12.59
N LEU A 72 12.85 12.44 -11.77
CA LEU A 72 12.79 11.93 -10.40
C LEU A 72 11.79 12.72 -9.54
N ALA A 73 11.83 14.05 -9.62
CA ALA A 73 10.92 14.92 -8.88
C ALA A 73 9.46 14.68 -9.27
N GLU A 74 9.19 14.51 -10.56
CA GLU A 74 7.86 14.19 -11.06
C GLU A 74 7.38 12.82 -10.56
N ARG A 75 8.27 11.82 -10.52
CA ARG A 75 7.94 10.50 -9.98
C ARG A 75 7.63 10.54 -8.49
N GLU A 76 8.41 11.30 -7.73
CA GLU A 76 8.17 11.49 -6.29
C GLU A 76 6.82 12.18 -6.07
N ARG A 77 6.51 13.21 -6.87
CA ARG A 77 5.22 13.90 -6.83
C ARG A 77 4.06 12.95 -7.11
N LEU A 78 4.16 12.12 -8.15
CA LEU A 78 3.12 11.14 -8.48
C LEU A 78 2.95 10.07 -7.40
N ALA A 79 4.05 9.60 -6.81
CA ALA A 79 4.01 8.66 -5.69
C ALA A 79 3.32 9.26 -4.45
N GLU A 80 3.61 10.53 -4.14
CA GLU A 80 2.96 11.23 -3.03
C GLU A 80 1.47 11.48 -3.31
N GLU A 81 1.10 11.87 -4.53
CA GLU A 81 -0.30 12.02 -4.94
C GLU A 81 -1.06 10.69 -4.83
N GLU A 82 -0.47 9.57 -5.25
CA GLU A 82 -1.05 8.23 -5.11
C GLU A 82 -1.23 7.85 -3.64
N ARG A 83 -0.22 8.11 -2.81
CA ARG A 83 -0.24 7.85 -1.37
C ARG A 83 -1.36 8.63 -0.68
N LEU A 84 -1.45 9.94 -0.93
CA LEU A 84 -2.50 10.80 -0.38
C LEU A 84 -3.89 10.39 -0.87
N GLY A 85 -4.02 10.02 -2.15
CA GLY A 85 -5.27 9.52 -2.71
C GLY A 85 -5.72 8.20 -2.06
N MET A 86 -4.78 7.30 -1.79
CA MET A 86 -5.06 6.05 -1.06
C MET A 86 -5.52 6.33 0.37
N MET A 87 -4.87 7.27 1.07
CA MET A 87 -5.28 7.70 2.42
C MET A 87 -6.70 8.28 2.44
N ALA A 88 -7.04 9.16 1.49
CA ALA A 88 -8.36 9.75 1.40
C ALA A 88 -9.46 8.68 1.22
N ARG A 89 -9.27 7.74 0.31
CA ARG A 89 -10.22 6.63 0.08
C ARG A 89 -10.42 5.76 1.31
N ARG A 90 -9.34 5.49 2.06
CA ARG A 90 -9.41 4.71 3.31
C ARG A 90 -10.18 5.44 4.40
N ARG A 91 -9.96 6.75 4.54
CA ARG A 91 -10.74 7.58 5.48
C ARG A 91 -12.22 7.57 5.11
N ASP A 92 -12.53 7.71 3.83
CA ASP A 92 -13.93 7.72 3.37
C ASP A 92 -14.61 6.37 3.62
N LEU A 93 -13.90 5.25 3.42
CA LEU A 93 -14.37 3.92 3.81
C LEU A 93 -14.62 3.81 5.32
N ALA A 94 -13.70 4.30 6.15
CA ALA A 94 -13.87 4.30 7.60
C ALA A 94 -15.09 5.13 8.04
N LEU A 95 -15.31 6.29 7.41
CA LEU A 95 -16.47 7.15 7.67
C LEU A 95 -17.79 6.48 7.25
N GLU A 96 -17.80 5.76 6.14
CA GLU A 96 -18.98 5.04 5.67
C GLU A 96 -19.37 3.91 6.62
N ILE A 97 -18.39 3.14 7.10
CA ILE A 97 -18.61 2.09 8.11
C ILE A 97 -19.17 2.70 9.40
N VAL A 98 -18.63 3.82 9.87
CA VAL A 98 -19.13 4.52 11.07
C VAL A 98 -20.60 4.96 10.92
N LYS A 99 -20.99 5.42 9.72
CA LYS A 99 -22.39 5.81 9.46
C LYS A 99 -23.34 4.60 9.47
N GLN A 100 -22.87 3.44 9.02
CA GLN A 100 -23.65 2.20 9.01
C GLN A 100 -23.82 1.61 10.42
N CYS A 101 -22.91 1.93 11.33
CA CYS A 101 -22.93 1.49 12.71
C CYS A 101 -23.67 2.48 13.64
N GLN A 102 -25.00 2.55 13.55
CA GLN A 102 -25.78 3.33 14.52
C GLN A 102 -25.83 2.65 15.89
N GLY A 103 -25.36 3.36 16.92
CA GLY A 103 -25.85 3.20 18.30
C GLY A 103 -25.19 2.12 19.17
N SER A 104 -23.84 2.10 19.27
CA SER A 104 -23.03 1.63 20.45
C SER A 104 -21.53 1.43 20.14
N GLN A 105 -21.07 1.70 18.91
CA GLN A 105 -19.79 1.22 18.37
C GLN A 105 -18.64 2.26 18.30
N ILE A 106 -18.59 3.27 19.17
CA ILE A 106 -17.45 4.23 19.21
C ILE A 106 -16.10 3.50 19.42
N SER A 107 -16.15 2.38 20.15
CA SER A 107 -15.03 1.44 20.32
C SER A 107 -14.53 0.87 18.98
N GLU A 108 -15.44 0.45 18.10
CA GLU A 108 -15.11 -0.21 16.83
C GLU A 108 -14.51 0.76 15.82
N ALA A 109 -15.05 1.98 15.73
CA ALA A 109 -14.48 3.08 14.95
C ALA A 109 -13.04 3.42 15.39
N THR A 110 -12.79 3.40 16.70
CA THR A 110 -11.46 3.65 17.27
C THR A 110 -10.49 2.52 16.91
N PHE A 111 -10.94 1.27 16.98
CA PHE A 111 -10.14 0.12 16.53
C PHE A 111 -9.80 0.20 15.05
N HIS A 112 -10.71 0.67 14.20
CA HIS A 112 -10.43 0.83 12.77
C HIS A 112 -9.44 1.96 12.48
N ILE A 113 -9.53 3.09 13.17
CA ILE A 113 -8.55 4.17 13.07
C ILE A 113 -7.18 3.68 13.55
N ALA A 114 -7.12 3.01 14.70
CA ALA A 114 -5.89 2.42 15.21
C ALA A 114 -5.31 1.39 14.23
N ALA A 115 -6.14 0.55 13.63
CA ALA A 115 -5.72 -0.42 12.62
C ALA A 115 -5.17 0.26 11.36
N SER A 116 -5.79 1.36 10.89
CA SER A 116 -5.26 2.15 9.76
C SER A 116 -3.91 2.77 10.08
N GLN A 117 -3.76 3.37 11.26
CA GLN A 117 -2.50 3.97 11.71
C GLN A 117 -1.39 2.93 11.88
N ILE A 118 -1.72 1.77 12.45
CA ILE A 118 -0.78 0.64 12.57
C ILE A 118 -0.38 0.15 11.17
N TYR A 119 -1.33 0.01 10.25
CA TYR A 119 -1.04 -0.39 8.89
C TYR A 119 -0.16 0.62 8.15
N GLU A 120 -0.37 1.92 8.32
CA GLU A 120 0.48 2.98 7.75
C GLU A 120 1.93 2.85 8.23
N VAL A 121 2.13 2.65 9.54
CA VAL A 121 3.46 2.44 10.13
C VAL A 121 4.10 1.16 9.61
N LEU A 122 3.32 0.09 9.43
CA LEU A 122 3.81 -1.18 8.90
C LEU A 122 4.09 -1.13 7.39
N ALA A 123 3.34 -0.33 6.62
CA ALA A 123 3.50 -0.19 5.18
C ALA A 123 4.78 0.59 4.82
N ASP A 124 5.10 1.64 5.58
CA ASP A 124 6.34 2.42 5.45
C ASP A 124 7.51 1.81 6.27
N PHE A 125 7.35 0.59 6.78
CA PHE A 125 8.33 -0.05 7.63
C PHE A 125 9.65 -0.28 6.89
N ASN A 126 10.71 0.37 7.37
CA ASN A 126 12.04 0.26 6.81
C ASN A 126 12.98 -0.44 7.83
N PRO A 127 13.39 -1.70 7.58
CA PRO A 127 14.26 -2.46 8.46
C PRO A 127 15.62 -1.79 8.72
N ALA A 128 16.18 -1.06 7.75
CA ALA A 128 17.45 -0.37 7.90
C ALA A 128 17.34 0.81 8.88
N ARG A 129 16.23 1.58 8.81
CA ARG A 129 15.95 2.66 9.78
C ARG A 129 15.69 2.12 11.18
N LEU A 130 14.99 0.99 11.29
CA LEU A 130 14.78 0.34 12.59
C LEU A 130 16.11 -0.12 13.21
N LYS A 131 16.98 -0.75 12.40
CA LYS A 131 18.30 -1.19 12.87
C LYS A 131 19.12 -0.02 13.42
N ALA A 132 19.21 1.07 12.67
CA ALA A 132 19.91 2.28 13.13
C ALA A 132 19.33 2.85 14.44
N LEU A 133 17.98 2.89 14.56
CA LEU A 133 17.31 3.35 15.78
C LEU A 133 17.60 2.44 16.99
N LEU A 134 17.76 1.14 16.77
CA LEU A 134 18.08 0.18 17.83
C LEU A 134 19.56 0.18 18.22
N GLU A 135 20.46 0.54 17.30
CA GLU A 135 21.86 0.82 17.62
C GLU A 135 21.97 2.05 18.55
N GLU A 136 21.16 3.08 18.31
CA GLU A 136 21.12 4.28 19.16
C GLU A 136 20.40 4.06 20.50
N LYS A 137 19.35 3.21 20.52
CA LYS A 137 18.46 3.02 21.67
C LYS A 137 18.19 1.52 21.93
N PRO A 138 19.20 0.76 22.38
CA PRO A 138 19.08 -0.68 22.59
C PRO A 138 18.02 -1.06 23.64
N GLU A 139 17.71 -0.18 24.59
CA GLU A 139 16.67 -0.39 25.61
C GLU A 139 15.26 -0.54 25.01
N ARG A 140 15.03 -0.03 23.79
CA ARG A 140 13.76 -0.18 23.07
C ARG A 140 13.56 -1.58 22.52
N TYR A 141 14.62 -2.39 22.43
CA TYR A 141 14.54 -3.76 21.94
C TYR A 141 13.55 -4.61 22.75
N GLY A 142 13.59 -4.49 24.08
CA GLY A 142 12.68 -5.22 24.96
C GLY A 142 11.20 -4.87 24.75
N ALA A 143 10.90 -3.60 24.47
CA ALA A 143 9.54 -3.15 24.17
C ALA A 143 9.01 -3.76 22.86
N ILE A 144 9.87 -3.87 21.84
CA ILE A 144 9.52 -4.49 20.56
C ILE A 144 9.26 -5.99 20.73
N VAL A 145 10.17 -6.70 21.41
CA VAL A 145 10.01 -8.14 21.66
C VAL A 145 8.73 -8.41 22.46
N ASN A 146 8.41 -7.57 23.45
CA ASN A 146 7.17 -7.69 24.22
C ASN A 146 5.93 -7.44 23.34
N ALA A 147 5.94 -6.40 22.51
CA ALA A 147 4.85 -6.13 21.57
C ALA A 147 4.63 -7.33 20.61
N LEU A 148 5.70 -7.93 20.08
CA LEU A 148 5.63 -9.14 19.24
C LEU A 148 5.07 -10.33 20.01
N ALA A 149 5.49 -10.56 21.25
CA ALA A 149 4.97 -11.65 22.08
C ALA A 149 3.46 -11.49 22.35
N ARG A 150 3.00 -10.26 22.63
CA ARG A 150 1.57 -9.96 22.81
C ARG A 150 0.76 -10.15 21.53
N LEU A 151 1.32 -9.77 20.38
CA LEU A 151 0.70 -10.01 19.07
C LEU A 151 0.57 -11.52 18.78
N ALA A 152 1.63 -12.29 19.02
CA ALA A 152 1.61 -13.74 18.84
C ALA A 152 0.59 -14.42 19.77
N ALA A 153 0.52 -14.00 21.04
CA ALA A 153 -0.45 -14.50 22.00
C ALA A 153 -1.89 -14.18 21.56
N GLY A 154 -2.14 -12.95 21.10
CA GLY A 154 -3.45 -12.54 20.59
C GLY A 154 -3.89 -13.33 19.36
N ALA A 155 -2.98 -13.57 18.41
CA ALA A 155 -3.26 -14.39 17.23
C ALA A 155 -3.60 -15.85 17.58
N ALA A 156 -2.88 -16.44 18.53
CA ALA A 156 -3.16 -17.79 19.02
C ALA A 156 -4.53 -17.89 19.71
N GLU A 157 -4.91 -16.88 20.49
CA GLU A 157 -6.22 -16.84 21.13
C GLU A 157 -7.35 -16.70 20.11
N GLN A 158 -7.17 -15.85 19.10
CA GLN A 158 -8.14 -15.68 18.03
C GLN A 158 -8.33 -16.96 17.20
N GLN A 159 -7.26 -17.73 17.01
CA GLN A 159 -7.33 -19.04 16.37
C GLN A 159 -8.13 -20.05 17.22
N ARG A 160 -7.88 -20.12 18.53
CA ARG A 160 -8.66 -20.98 19.44
C ARG A 160 -10.14 -20.64 19.45
N LEU A 161 -10.46 -19.34 19.49
CA LEU A 161 -11.85 -18.88 19.44
C LEU A 161 -12.54 -19.26 18.12
N ARG A 162 -11.83 -19.25 16.99
CA ARG A 162 -12.36 -19.71 15.70
C ARG A 162 -12.63 -21.21 15.71
N GLU A 163 -11.69 -22.00 16.20
CA GLU A 163 -11.82 -23.47 16.31
C GLU A 163 -12.95 -23.87 17.26
N ALA A 164 -13.09 -23.18 18.39
CA ALA A 164 -14.19 -23.40 19.34
C ALA A 164 -15.56 -23.05 18.71
N LYS A 165 -15.64 -21.94 17.97
CA LYS A 165 -16.86 -21.55 17.25
C LYS A 165 -17.21 -22.54 16.12
N SER A 166 -16.23 -23.03 15.36
CA SER A 166 -16.47 -24.03 14.32
C SER A 166 -16.90 -25.37 14.91
N ALA A 167 -16.29 -25.81 16.01
CA ALA A 167 -16.67 -27.03 16.71
C ALA A 167 -18.08 -26.92 17.32
N ALA A 168 -18.44 -25.76 17.88
CA ALA A 168 -19.79 -25.51 18.38
C ALA A 168 -20.84 -25.48 17.26
N ALA A 169 -20.51 -24.88 16.10
CA ALA A 169 -21.38 -24.86 14.94
C ALA A 169 -21.57 -26.27 14.34
N GLN A 170 -20.52 -27.09 14.30
CA GLN A 170 -20.61 -28.50 13.89
C GLN A 170 -21.44 -29.33 14.88
N GLY A 171 -21.21 -29.18 16.19
CA GLY A 171 -22.02 -29.88 17.19
C GLY A 171 -23.49 -29.47 17.22
N LEU A 172 -23.82 -28.23 16.83
CA LEU A 172 -25.19 -27.78 16.63
C LEU A 172 -25.81 -28.35 15.34
N ALA A 173 -25.04 -28.44 14.26
CA ALA A 173 -25.47 -29.07 13.01
C ALA A 173 -25.70 -30.59 13.18
N ASP A 174 -24.84 -31.27 13.92
CA ASP A 174 -24.96 -32.70 14.23
C ASP A 174 -26.19 -32.99 15.11
N LYS A 175 -26.51 -32.07 16.05
CA LYS A 175 -27.73 -32.14 16.87
C LYS A 175 -29.00 -31.82 16.09
N ALA A 176 -28.94 -30.91 15.12
CA ALA A 176 -30.05 -30.59 14.22
C ALA A 176 -30.33 -31.72 13.20
N GLY A 177 -29.41 -32.67 13.03
CA GLY A 177 -29.61 -33.89 12.24
C GLY A 177 -30.58 -34.90 12.89
N GLY A 178 -30.94 -34.74 14.16
CA GLY A 178 -32.08 -35.40 14.78
C GLY A 178 -33.33 -34.57 14.55
N GLY A 179 -34.22 -35.00 13.66
CA GLY A 179 -35.33 -34.20 13.14
C GLY A 179 -36.14 -33.45 14.21
N LEU A 180 -36.55 -32.22 13.87
CA LEU A 180 -37.45 -31.36 14.64
C LEU A 180 -38.63 -32.17 15.20
N THR A 181 -38.51 -32.59 16.46
CA THR A 181 -39.63 -33.23 17.14
C THR A 181 -40.71 -32.18 17.40
N PRO A 182 -42.00 -32.57 17.35
CA PRO A 182 -43.12 -31.67 17.65
C PRO A 182 -42.96 -30.92 18.98
N GLU A 183 -42.30 -31.53 19.96
CA GLU A 183 -41.99 -30.90 21.26
C GLU A 183 -41.01 -29.72 21.15
N THR A 184 -40.03 -29.79 20.24
CA THR A 184 -39.07 -28.70 20.03
C THR A 184 -39.74 -27.49 19.36
N LEU A 185 -40.71 -27.74 18.48
CA LEU A 185 -41.52 -26.69 17.84
C LEU A 185 -42.44 -25.98 18.85
N ALA A 186 -43.07 -26.74 19.76
CA ALA A 186 -43.93 -26.17 20.80
C ALA A 186 -43.15 -25.27 21.78
N GLN A 187 -41.92 -25.65 22.15
CA GLN A 187 -41.06 -24.84 23.03
C GLN A 187 -40.59 -23.53 22.38
N ILE A 188 -40.36 -23.53 21.06
CA ILE A 188 -39.99 -22.32 20.32
C ILE A 188 -41.19 -21.36 20.20
N GLU A 189 -42.40 -21.87 19.94
CA GLU A 189 -43.62 -21.04 19.89
C GLU A 189 -43.93 -20.38 21.25
N GLU A 190 -43.74 -21.10 22.36
CA GLU A 190 -43.97 -20.54 23.70
C GLU A 190 -42.94 -19.46 24.07
N ALA A 191 -41.67 -19.62 23.67
CA ALA A 191 -40.63 -18.62 23.90
C ALA A 191 -40.83 -17.34 23.06
N THR A 192 -41.43 -17.44 21.87
CA THR A 192 -41.66 -16.27 20.98
C THR A 192 -42.92 -15.46 21.29
N LYS A 193 -43.82 -15.94 22.15
CA LYS A 193 -45.01 -15.22 22.60
C LYS A 193 -44.80 -14.31 23.84
N LEU A 194 -43.56 -14.17 24.30
CA LEU A 194 -43.19 -13.41 25.50
C LEU A 194 -42.47 -12.07 25.22
N LEU A 195 -42.53 -11.55 23.99
CA LEU A 195 -42.13 -10.19 23.63
C LEU A 195 -43.36 -9.38 23.20
#